data_AF-A0AAP0LVH4-F1
#
_entry.id   AF-A0AAP0LVH4-F1
#
_cell.length_a   1.000
_cell.length_b   1.000
_cell.length_c   1.000
_cell.angle_alpha   90.00
_cell.angle_beta   90.00
_cell.angle_gamma   90.00
#
_symmetry.space_group_name_H-M   'P 1'
#
loop_
_entity.id
_entity.type
_entity.pdbx_description
1 polymer ?
#
loop_
_entity_poly.entity_id
_entity_poly.type
_entity_poly.pdbx_seq_one_letter_code
_entity_poly.pdbx_strand_id
1 'polypeptide(L)'
;MQLKPDNIKSIHEWKDFVKEKTIDEFKRKPNGKLVSRVEVWKTICTKKNGELINAVAADAICQMNEIEKDHSNLTSSDLKDDVVSKVIGPDKSYVKALGKGVTFAQLTLISHKDMVIAQVLKDQDEMKKELAQYRKFFEEMQKKRYE
;
A
#
# COMPACT_ATOMS: atom_id res chain seq x y z
N MET A 1 18.55 13.18 9.14
CA MET A 1 17.77 13.18 7.88
C MET A 1 16.72 14.26 7.98
N GLN A 2 16.71 15.24 7.07
CA GLN A 2 15.57 16.15 6.92
C GLN A 2 14.47 15.40 6.16
N LEU A 3 13.31 15.24 6.80
CA LEU A 3 12.15 14.55 6.20
C LEU A 3 11.31 15.48 5.31
N LYS A 4 11.42 16.80 5.48
CA LYS A 4 10.69 17.83 4.74
C LYS A 4 11.61 18.45 3.69
N PRO A 5 11.21 18.53 2.42
CA PRO A 5 11.90 19.32 1.40
C PRO A 5 11.99 20.81 1.74
N ASP A 6 13.08 21.48 1.38
CA ASP A 6 13.32 22.90 1.70
C ASP A 6 12.31 23.86 1.08
N ASN A 7 11.71 23.48 -0.05
CA ASN A 7 10.73 24.28 -0.79
C ASN A 7 9.33 24.34 -0.14
N ILE A 8 9.07 23.55 0.92
CA ILE A 8 7.79 23.57 1.64
C ILE A 8 7.88 24.52 2.83
N LYS A 9 6.91 25.43 2.99
CA LYS A 9 7.00 26.54 3.96
C LYS A 9 6.84 26.08 5.41
N SER A 10 6.11 24.99 5.66
CA SER A 10 5.83 24.50 7.00
C SER A 10 5.96 22.98 7.12
N ILE A 11 6.37 22.51 8.31
CA ILE A 11 6.33 21.09 8.65
C ILE A 11 4.91 20.54 8.73
N HIS A 12 3.92 21.38 9.06
CA HIS A 12 2.51 20.99 9.12
C HIS A 12 1.96 20.73 7.72
N GLU A 13 2.19 21.67 6.79
CA GLU A 13 1.83 21.51 5.38
C GLU A 13 2.43 20.25 4.77
N TRP A 14 3.69 19.92 5.10
CA TRP A 14 4.31 18.67 4.69
C TRP A 14 3.63 17.44 5.29
N LYS A 15 3.32 17.46 6.59
CA LYS A 15 2.64 16.34 7.25
C LYS A 15 1.24 16.11 6.68
N ASP A 16 0.50 17.18 6.40
CA ASP A 16 -0.84 17.11 5.83
C ASP A 16 -0.79 16.55 4.41
N PHE A 17 0.15 17.02 3.58
CA PHE A 17 0.40 16.47 2.26
C PHE A 17 0.76 14.98 2.32
N VAL A 18 1.71 14.60 3.18
CA VAL A 18 2.10 13.18 3.33
C VAL A 18 0.90 12.35 3.75
N LYS A 19 0.09 12.83 4.71
CA LYS A 19 -1.13 12.15 5.14
C LYS A 19 -2.10 11.97 3.97
N GLU A 20 -2.41 13.03 3.23
CA GLU A 20 -3.27 12.99 2.04
C GLU A 20 -2.77 11.99 0.98
N LYS A 21 -1.46 11.90 0.76
CA LYS A 21 -0.86 10.99 -0.25
C LYS A 21 -0.63 9.57 0.25
N THR A 22 -0.79 9.31 1.55
CA THR A 22 -0.51 7.99 2.13
C THR A 22 -1.77 7.28 2.64
N ILE A 23 -2.92 7.95 2.72
CA ILE A 23 -4.20 7.28 3.01
C ILE A 23 -4.54 6.24 1.95
N ASP A 24 -5.25 5.20 2.38
CA ASP A 24 -5.63 4.08 1.50
C ASP A 24 -6.52 4.52 0.34
N GLU A 25 -7.35 5.54 0.52
CA GLU A 25 -8.19 6.11 -0.54
C GLU A 25 -7.34 6.65 -1.70
N PHE A 26 -6.21 7.29 -1.41
CA PHE A 26 -5.29 7.79 -2.44
C PHE A 26 -4.63 6.66 -3.24
N LYS A 27 -4.46 5.48 -2.62
CA LYS A 27 -3.88 4.29 -3.26
C LYS A 27 -4.91 3.48 -4.06
N ARG A 28 -6.19 3.81 -3.92
CA ARG A 28 -7.30 3.12 -4.60
C ARG A 28 -7.73 3.89 -5.84
N LYS A 29 -8.27 3.13 -6.78
CA LYS A 29 -8.98 3.67 -7.94
C LYS A 29 -10.34 4.26 -7.52
N PRO A 30 -11.00 5.03 -8.41
CA PRO A 30 -12.36 5.50 -8.17
C PRO A 30 -13.37 4.41 -7.82
N ASN A 31 -13.14 3.17 -8.27
CA ASN A 31 -13.96 2.00 -7.95
C ASN A 31 -13.58 1.30 -6.63
N GLY A 32 -12.73 1.90 -5.80
CA GLY A 32 -12.31 1.40 -4.49
C GLY A 32 -11.29 0.26 -4.51
N LYS A 33 -10.92 -0.26 -5.70
CA LYS A 33 -9.92 -1.33 -5.85
C LYS A 33 -8.50 -0.76 -5.84
N LEU A 34 -7.56 -1.53 -5.29
CA LEU A 34 -6.14 -1.23 -5.41
C LEU A 34 -5.69 -1.39 -6.87
N VAL A 35 -4.69 -0.59 -7.27
CA VAL A 35 -4.03 -0.75 -8.57
C VAL A 35 -3.19 -2.02 -8.55
N SER A 36 -3.41 -2.91 -9.51
CA SER A 36 -2.63 -4.14 -9.60
C SER A 36 -1.26 -3.88 -10.21
N ARG A 37 -0.28 -4.72 -9.87
CA ARG A 37 1.06 -4.67 -10.48
C ARG A 37 1.03 -4.81 -12.01
N VAL A 38 0.11 -5.63 -12.52
CA VAL A 38 -0.13 -5.82 -13.97
C VAL A 38 -0.58 -4.51 -14.61
N GLU A 39 -1.45 -3.75 -13.96
CA GLU A 39 -1.91 -2.45 -14.46
C GLU A 39 -0.79 -1.41 -14.44
N VAL A 40 0.04 -1.40 -13.40
CA VAL A 40 1.24 -0.57 -13.37
C VAL A 40 2.18 -0.95 -14.52
N TRP A 41 2.33 -2.24 -14.83
CA TRP A 41 3.13 -2.68 -15.96
C TRP A 41 2.53 -2.23 -17.31
N LYS A 42 1.23 -2.41 -17.52
CA LYS A 42 0.50 -1.95 -18.72
C LYS A 42 0.72 -0.45 -18.95
N THR A 43 0.61 0.36 -17.89
CA THR A 43 0.85 1.82 -17.97
C THR A 43 2.31 2.17 -18.25
N ILE A 44 3.29 1.51 -17.63
CA ILE A 44 4.72 1.70 -17.93
C ILE A 44 5.01 1.37 -19.40
N CYS A 45 4.37 0.35 -19.95
CA CYS A 45 4.55 -0.11 -21.32
C CYS A 45 3.75 0.70 -22.35
N THR A 46 2.97 1.70 -21.93
CA THR A 46 2.15 2.55 -22.80
C THR A 46 2.71 3.96 -22.84
N LYS A 47 3.01 4.46 -24.04
CA LYS A 47 3.44 5.84 -24.26
C LYS A 47 2.28 6.82 -24.02
N LYS A 48 2.59 8.11 -23.90
CA LYS A 48 1.58 9.18 -23.74
C LYS A 48 0.56 9.24 -24.89
N ASN A 49 0.95 8.81 -26.10
CA ASN A 49 0.07 8.75 -27.27
C ASN A 49 -0.78 7.47 -27.35
N GLY A 50 -0.70 6.58 -26.35
CA GLY A 50 -1.44 5.31 -26.31
C GLY A 50 -0.78 4.14 -27.03
N GLU A 51 0.34 4.38 -27.73
CA GLU A 51 1.08 3.30 -28.39
C GLU A 51 1.91 2.50 -27.37
N LEU A 52 2.09 1.21 -27.66
CA LEU A 52 2.98 0.37 -26.88
C LEU A 52 4.46 0.70 -27.19
N ILE A 53 5.29 0.60 -26.16
CA ILE A 53 6.70 1.01 -26.26
C ILE A 53 7.50 0.12 -27.22
N ASN A 54 7.18 -1.19 -27.30
CA ASN A 54 7.81 -2.13 -28.24
C ASN A 54 6.95 -3.40 -28.41
N ALA A 55 7.34 -4.27 -29.36
CA ALA A 55 6.64 -5.53 -29.63
C ALA A 55 6.68 -6.52 -28.45
N VAL A 56 7.80 -6.59 -27.72
CA VAL A 56 7.93 -7.46 -26.52
C VAL A 56 6.91 -7.07 -25.45
N ALA A 57 6.68 -5.77 -25.27
CA ALA A 57 5.67 -5.25 -24.35
C ALA A 57 4.25 -5.57 -24.83
N ALA A 58 4.00 -5.55 -26.15
CA ALA A 58 2.73 -5.95 -26.73
C ALA A 58 2.43 -7.42 -26.49
N ASP A 59 3.39 -8.30 -26.79
CA ASP A 59 3.25 -9.75 -26.57
C ASP A 59 3.02 -10.06 -25.10
N ALA A 60 3.79 -9.42 -24.20
CA ALA A 60 3.63 -9.58 -22.77
C ALA A 60 2.23 -9.13 -22.29
N ILE A 61 1.73 -7.98 -22.76
CA ILE A 61 0.39 -7.49 -22.39
C ILE A 61 -0.70 -8.43 -22.92
N CYS A 62 -0.54 -8.99 -24.13
CA CYS A 62 -1.46 -9.98 -24.67
C CYS A 62 -1.51 -11.24 -23.79
N GLN A 63 -0.35 -11.81 -23.43
CA GLN A 63 -0.27 -12.97 -22.53
C GLN A 63 -0.88 -12.67 -21.16
N MET A 64 -0.59 -11.49 -20.59
CA MET A 64 -1.19 -11.08 -19.31
C MET A 64 -2.72 -10.99 -19.40
N ASN A 65 -3.27 -10.44 -20.49
CA ASN A 65 -4.71 -10.35 -20.70
C ASN A 65 -5.37 -11.72 -20.90
N GLU A 66 -4.68 -12.67 -21.54
CA GLU A 66 -5.14 -14.05 -21.69
C GLU A 66 -5.20 -14.74 -20.32
N ILE A 67 -4.13 -14.62 -19.53
CA ILE A 67 -4.06 -15.15 -18.17
C ILE A 67 -5.13 -14.52 -17.24
N GLU A 68 -5.44 -13.23 -17.42
CA GLU A 68 -6.51 -12.55 -16.68
C GLU A 68 -7.93 -13.01 -17.10
N LYS A 69 -8.11 -13.46 -18.35
CA LYS A 69 -9.39 -13.95 -18.89
C LYS A 69 -9.72 -15.39 -18.45
N ASP A 70 -8.73 -16.25 -18.30
CA ASP A 70 -8.91 -17.68 -17.96
C ASP A 70 -9.33 -17.98 -16.49
N HIS A 71 -9.77 -16.96 -15.74
CA HIS A 71 -10.38 -17.03 -14.40
C HIS A 71 -9.49 -17.33 -13.16
N SER A 72 -9.68 -16.46 -12.15
CA SER A 72 -9.61 -16.62 -10.68
C SER A 72 -8.35 -17.13 -9.95
N ASN A 73 -7.37 -17.77 -10.58
CA ASN A 73 -6.33 -18.51 -9.83
C ASN A 73 -4.96 -17.84 -9.66
N LEU A 74 -4.79 -16.56 -9.98
CA LEU A 74 -3.46 -15.91 -9.94
C LEU A 74 -3.42 -14.58 -9.19
N THR A 75 -4.23 -14.44 -8.14
CA THR A 75 -3.94 -13.44 -7.10
C THR A 75 -3.05 -14.07 -6.03
N SER A 76 -1.93 -14.68 -6.45
CA SER A 76 -0.86 -14.93 -5.49
C SER A 76 -0.39 -13.57 -5.01
N SER A 77 -0.51 -13.31 -3.71
CA SER A 77 0.12 -12.16 -3.06
C SER A 77 1.65 -12.23 -3.14
N ASP A 78 2.19 -13.38 -3.54
CA ASP A 78 3.61 -13.57 -3.74
C ASP A 78 4.07 -12.96 -5.05
N LEU A 79 4.78 -11.84 -4.92
CA LEU A 79 5.44 -11.15 -6.02
C LEU A 79 6.39 -12.03 -6.85
N LYS A 80 6.79 -13.21 -6.36
CA LYS A 80 7.66 -14.16 -7.07
C LYS A 80 6.92 -15.07 -8.05
N ASP A 81 5.62 -15.26 -7.86
CA ASP A 81 4.79 -16.16 -8.66
C ASP A 81 3.54 -15.46 -9.23
N ASP A 82 3.56 -14.12 -9.24
CA ASP A 82 2.47 -13.34 -9.81
C ASP A 82 2.47 -13.37 -11.35
N VAL A 83 1.39 -12.88 -11.95
CA VAL A 83 1.20 -12.84 -13.40
C VAL A 83 2.37 -12.14 -14.11
N VAL A 84 2.89 -11.07 -13.50
CA VAL A 84 4.05 -10.35 -14.04
C VAL A 84 5.28 -11.26 -14.06
N SER A 85 5.58 -11.94 -12.96
CA SER A 85 6.73 -12.86 -12.89
C SER A 85 6.61 -14.05 -13.85
N LYS A 86 5.39 -14.52 -14.11
CA LYS A 86 5.14 -15.62 -15.07
C LYS A 86 5.41 -15.20 -16.52
N VAL A 87 4.96 -14.00 -16.91
CA VAL A 87 5.06 -13.53 -18.30
C VAL A 87 6.44 -12.95 -18.63
N ILE A 88 6.98 -12.10 -17.76
CA ILE A 88 8.25 -11.38 -18.02
C ILE A 88 9.43 -11.91 -17.19
N GLY A 89 9.25 -13.05 -16.53
CA GLY A 89 10.24 -13.71 -15.68
C GLY A 89 10.35 -13.09 -14.28
N PRO A 90 11.06 -13.76 -13.37
CA PRO A 90 11.22 -13.31 -11.99
C PRO A 90 11.96 -11.98 -11.90
N ASP A 91 11.73 -11.30 -10.79
CA ASP A 91 12.50 -10.12 -10.37
C ASP A 91 13.95 -10.51 -10.05
N LYS A 92 14.91 -9.72 -10.55
CA LYS A 92 16.35 -10.00 -10.37
C LYS A 92 16.95 -9.22 -9.20
N SER A 93 16.96 -7.89 -9.32
CA SER A 93 17.54 -6.97 -8.34
C SER A 93 16.48 -6.03 -7.76
N TYR A 94 15.67 -5.44 -8.64
CA TYR A 94 14.57 -4.56 -8.30
C TYR A 94 13.24 -5.20 -8.66
N VAL A 95 12.21 -4.84 -7.92
CA VAL A 95 10.86 -5.32 -8.17
C VAL A 95 10.28 -4.54 -9.35
N LYS A 96 10.00 -5.26 -10.44
CA LYS A 96 9.41 -4.69 -11.65
C LYS A 96 8.05 -4.07 -11.31
N ALA A 97 7.70 -3.00 -12.02
CA ALA A 97 6.42 -2.28 -11.86
C ALA A 97 6.18 -1.66 -10.47
N LEU A 98 7.21 -1.47 -9.63
CA LEU A 98 7.11 -0.73 -8.35
C LEU A 98 7.98 0.54 -8.33
N GLY A 99 8.32 1.07 -9.50
CA GLY A 99 9.13 2.28 -9.64
C GLY A 99 10.64 2.01 -9.61
N LYS A 100 11.43 3.09 -9.58
CA LYS A 100 12.88 3.02 -9.74
C LYS A 100 13.55 2.56 -8.44
N GLY A 101 14.23 1.42 -8.48
CA GLY A 101 15.20 1.02 -7.44
C GLY A 101 14.62 0.32 -6.22
N VAL A 102 13.32 0.00 -6.19
CA VAL A 102 12.70 -0.71 -5.06
C VAL A 102 13.17 -2.17 -5.05
N THR A 103 13.75 -2.61 -3.95
CA THR A 103 14.22 -4.00 -3.74
C THR A 103 13.21 -4.81 -2.93
N PHE A 104 13.28 -6.14 -3.01
CA PHE A 104 12.46 -7.02 -2.16
C PHE A 104 12.67 -6.76 -0.67
N ALA A 105 13.91 -6.57 -0.23
CA ALA A 105 14.22 -6.32 1.16
C ALA A 105 13.51 -5.06 1.69
N GLN A 106 13.46 -3.99 0.88
CA GLN A 106 12.72 -2.77 1.22
C GLN A 106 11.22 -3.04 1.33
N LEU A 107 10.63 -3.84 0.43
CA LEU A 107 9.20 -4.20 0.50
C LEU A 107 8.87 -5.05 1.72
N THR A 108 9.69 -6.06 2.01
CA THR A 108 9.52 -6.89 3.19
C THR A 108 9.60 -6.04 4.46
N LEU A 109 10.54 -5.11 4.53
CA LEU A 109 10.68 -4.18 5.65
C LEU A 109 9.46 -3.26 5.79
N ILE A 110 8.95 -2.71 4.68
CA ILE A 110 7.75 -1.87 4.67
C ILE A 110 6.53 -2.67 5.14
N SER A 111 6.31 -3.86 4.60
CA SER A 111 5.21 -4.75 4.99
C SER A 111 5.27 -5.09 6.48
N HIS A 112 6.45 -5.44 6.98
CA HIS A 112 6.64 -5.70 8.41
C HIS A 112 6.36 -4.46 9.27
N LYS A 113 6.82 -3.29 8.85
CA LYS A 113 6.55 -2.02 9.54
C LYS A 113 5.05 -1.72 9.59
N ASP A 114 4.33 -1.90 8.48
CA ASP A 114 2.88 -1.66 8.42
C ASP A 114 2.12 -2.63 9.34
N MET A 115 2.54 -3.89 9.39
CA MET A 115 2.00 -4.89 10.33
C MET A 115 2.22 -4.46 11.79
N VAL A 116 3.44 -4.03 12.15
CA VAL A 116 3.75 -3.56 13.50
C VAL A 116 2.93 -2.32 13.86
N ILE A 117 2.80 -1.36 12.93
CA ILE A 117 1.97 -0.17 13.15
C ILE A 117 0.51 -0.54 13.38
N ALA A 118 -0.04 -1.45 12.56
CA ALA A 118 -1.42 -1.91 12.71
C ALA A 118 -1.65 -2.55 14.09
N GLN A 119 -0.69 -3.37 14.56
CA GLN A 119 -0.75 -3.95 15.90
C GLN A 119 -0.71 -2.88 17.00
N VAL A 120 0.23 -1.94 16.92
CA VAL A 120 0.33 -0.84 17.91
C VAL A 120 -0.93 0.01 17.95
N LEU A 121 -1.55 0.29 16.81
CA LEU A 121 -2.81 1.04 16.75
C LEU A 121 -3.97 0.28 17.39
N LYS A 122 -4.03 -1.04 17.18
CA LYS A 122 -5.02 -1.92 17.83
C LYS A 122 -4.85 -1.89 19.35
N ASP A 123 -3.63 -2.09 19.83
CA ASP A 123 -3.32 -2.08 21.27
C ASP A 123 -3.64 -0.71 21.90
N GLN A 124 -3.37 0.39 21.17
CA GLN A 124 -3.76 1.73 21.61
C GLN A 124 -5.27 1.92 21.75
N ASP A 125 -6.07 1.36 20.83
CA ASP A 125 -7.53 1.42 20.90
C ASP A 125 -8.07 0.62 22.09
N GLU A 126 -7.50 -0.56 22.34
CA GLU A 126 -7.86 -1.43 23.46
C GLU A 126 -7.55 -0.76 24.81
N MET A 127 -6.33 -0.24 25.00
CA MET A 127 -5.96 0.50 26.21
C MET A 127 -6.87 1.71 26.47
N LYS A 128 -7.28 2.43 25.43
CA LYS A 128 -8.20 3.57 25.58
C LYS A 128 -9.58 3.13 26.06
N LYS A 129 -10.07 1.97 25.62
CA LYS A 129 -11.34 1.40 26.09
C LYS A 129 -11.26 1.01 27.56
N GLU A 130 -10.19 0.33 27.97
CA GLU A 130 -9.98 -0.03 29.38
C GLU A 130 -9.90 1.20 30.27
N LEU A 131 -9.13 2.22 29.88
CA LEU A 131 -9.06 3.48 30.62
C LEU A 131 -10.43 4.16 30.75
N ALA A 132 -11.26 4.11 29.72
CA ALA A 132 -12.62 4.64 29.79
C ALA A 132 -13.51 3.84 30.76
N GLN A 133 -13.36 2.52 30.81
CA GLN A 133 -14.07 1.67 31.76
C GLN A 133 -13.65 1.97 33.20
N TYR A 134 -12.34 2.05 33.47
CA TYR A 134 -11.84 2.40 34.80
C TYR A 134 -12.29 3.78 35.26
N ARG A 135 -12.31 4.77 34.36
CA ARG A 135 -12.84 6.11 34.67
C ARG A 135 -14.31 6.05 35.10
N LYS A 136 -15.16 5.35 34.34
CA LYS A 136 -16.59 5.17 34.70
C LYS A 136 -16.75 4.49 36.06
N PHE A 137 -16.03 3.41 36.30
CA PHE A 137 -16.06 2.71 37.58
C PHE A 137 -15.67 3.62 38.74
N PHE A 138 -14.63 4.44 38.56
CA PHE A 138 -14.18 5.38 39.59
C PHE A 138 -15.22 6.48 39.86
N GLU A 139 -15.86 7.02 38.81
CA GLU A 139 -16.95 7.99 38.93
C GLU A 139 -18.15 7.42 39.70
N GLU A 140 -18.55 6.19 39.41
CA GLU A 140 -19.61 5.48 40.15
C GLU A 140 -19.25 5.27 41.62
N MET A 141 -18.01 4.88 41.90
CA MET A 141 -17.50 4.71 43.26
C MET A 141 -17.48 6.03 44.04
N GLN A 142 -17.10 7.14 43.39
CA GLN A 142 -17.15 8.44 44.04
C GLN A 142 -18.60 8.85 44.34
N LYS A 143 -19.53 8.64 43.42
CA LYS A 143 -20.94 8.97 43.62
C LYS A 143 -21.54 8.22 44.81
N LYS A 144 -21.29 6.91 44.92
CA LYS A 144 -21.74 6.07 46.05
C LYS A 144 -21.15 6.46 47.42
N ARG A 145 -20.04 7.21 47.45
CA ARG A 145 -19.39 7.64 48.70
C ARG A 145 -20.02 8.93 49.28
N TYR A 146 -20.67 9.72 48.44
CA TYR A 146 -21.27 11.01 48.83
C TYR A 146 -22.82 10.99 48.80
N GLU A 147 -23.41 9.82 48.59
CA GLU A 147 -24.82 9.49 48.90
C GLU A 147 -24.91 8.85 50.28
#